data_AF-A0A930AF80-F1
#
_entry.id   AF-A0A930AF80-F1
#
_cell.length_a   1.000
_cell.length_b   1.000
_cell.length_c   1.000
_cell.angle_alpha   90.00
_cell.angle_beta   90.00
_cell.angle_gamma   90.00
#
_symmetry.space_group_name_H-M   'P 1'
#
loop_
_entity.id
_entity.type
_entity.pdbx_description
1 polymer ?
#
loop_
_entity_poly.entity_id
_entity_poly.type
_entity_poly.pdbx_seq_one_letter_code
_entity_poly.pdbx_strand_id
1 'polypeptide(L)'
;MTQNYIKENNLQTAMAEYQDNMGEERTLYDQYERELGTVTQVYNNTTGAGEQVYAVVKNPNEKADKVQEVTVLFRGSTGPDHFWEETADFWNDWAENDAVIAKRIMLQKDPSYQDKSTEQLKASARALKDIMEKYPNAKINVYGHSLGSMDAQYSMAALQADQVKRIQQAYIYNGPDIYRILSPEQRKVVDSIKTRIHNYADPDDPISMVGRDMVKGSIGSVGLVYYVDSTKEDFVNQHMTYGYQLDKNGKIKILSNTSTVIYNDYLLQMDNYTLLKEKLSEGGYTKEEQLFLDSEQAGIAAASISLMSTEGKSIIKSIRDEAVEDARKVFASRRQVPWGFILSPSEMENAYIEGGATYETTIGVIEKLLDPVVDKISQLEKDCIDLETQTKKGIQKKLETDKELAEKFRQWKKLT
;
A
#
# COMPACT_ATOMS: atom_id res chain seq x y z
N MET A 1 -1.08 17.75 26.47
CA MET A 1 -0.51 18.24 25.21
C MET A 1 -1.15 17.41 24.12
N THR A 2 -1.84 18.04 23.18
CA THR A 2 -2.36 17.36 21.98
C THR A 2 -1.16 16.81 21.20
N GLN A 3 -1.18 15.53 20.86
CA GLN A 3 -0.12 14.91 20.08
C GLN A 3 -0.20 15.44 18.64
N ASN A 4 0.94 15.75 18.04
CA ASN A 4 1.01 16.20 16.64
C ASN A 4 1.33 14.99 15.75
N TYR A 5 0.72 14.90 14.56
CA TYR A 5 1.10 13.91 13.55
C TYR A 5 2.56 14.12 13.10
N ILE A 6 3.21 13.11 12.53
CA ILE A 6 4.57 13.27 12.00
C ILE A 6 4.64 14.31 10.86
N LYS A 7 5.76 15.04 10.76
CA LYS A 7 6.00 16.08 9.75
C LYS A 7 6.34 15.52 8.36
N GLU A 8 5.43 14.74 7.78
CA GLU A 8 5.48 14.31 6.37
C GLU A 8 4.45 15.08 5.54
N ASN A 9 4.89 15.69 4.45
CA ASN A 9 4.09 16.67 3.71
C ASN A 9 2.73 16.14 3.23
N ASN A 10 2.65 14.90 2.74
CA ASN A 10 1.41 14.36 2.20
C ASN A 10 0.44 13.94 3.30
N LEU A 11 0.95 13.34 4.38
CA LEU A 11 0.16 13.02 5.56
C LEU A 11 -0.40 14.31 6.17
N GLN A 12 0.42 15.35 6.31
CA GLN A 12 -0.03 16.66 6.80
C GLN A 12 -1.15 17.25 5.95
N THR A 13 -1.07 17.12 4.62
CA THR A 13 -2.15 17.54 3.71
C THR A 13 -3.41 16.72 3.90
N ALA A 14 -3.30 15.39 4.05
CA ALA A 14 -4.45 14.51 4.30
C ALA A 14 -5.12 14.85 5.65
N MET A 15 -4.34 14.96 6.72
CA MET A 15 -4.86 15.25 8.06
C MET A 15 -5.37 16.69 8.23
N ALA A 16 -5.11 17.59 7.25
CA ALA A 16 -5.73 18.90 7.22
C ALA A 16 -7.25 18.84 7.05
N GLU A 17 -7.80 17.67 6.65
CA GLU A 17 -9.24 17.44 6.57
C GLU A 17 -9.97 17.64 7.91
N TYR A 18 -9.25 17.54 9.04
CA TYR A 18 -9.77 17.73 10.40
C TYR A 18 -9.57 19.14 10.97
N GLN A 19 -9.04 20.08 10.19
CA GLN A 19 -8.86 21.45 10.67
C GLN A 19 -10.21 22.19 10.79
N ASP A 20 -10.31 23.09 11.76
CA ASP A 20 -11.55 23.83 12.05
C ASP A 20 -11.93 24.83 10.93
N ASN A 21 -10.99 25.20 10.07
CA ASN A 21 -11.14 26.22 9.02
C ASN A 21 -11.55 25.66 7.64
N MET A 22 -12.16 24.48 7.58
CA MET A 22 -12.63 23.80 6.37
C MET A 22 -13.92 24.42 5.77
N GLY A 23 -13.96 25.75 5.62
CA GLY A 23 -15.07 26.51 5.04
C GLY A 23 -14.73 27.12 3.68
N GLU A 24 -15.75 27.38 2.85
CA GLU A 24 -15.56 28.03 1.55
C GLU A 24 -14.91 29.42 1.70
N GLU A 25 -14.02 29.77 0.77
CA GLU A 25 -13.20 31.00 0.76
C GLU A 25 -12.21 31.14 1.93
N ARG A 26 -12.00 30.07 2.72
CA ARG A 26 -11.00 30.07 3.79
C ARG A 26 -9.65 29.53 3.31
N THR A 27 -8.59 30.16 3.77
CA THR A 27 -7.23 29.62 3.64
C THR A 27 -7.06 28.43 4.57
N LEU A 28 -6.66 27.30 4.01
CA LEU A 28 -6.38 26.05 4.71
C LEU A 28 -4.88 25.95 5.04
N TYR A 29 -4.60 25.52 6.26
CA TYR A 29 -3.26 25.26 6.77
C TYR A 29 -3.20 23.83 7.30
N ASP A 30 -2.02 23.20 7.26
CA ASP A 30 -1.81 21.98 8.07
C ASP A 30 -1.52 22.33 9.54
N GLN A 31 -1.37 21.31 10.39
CA GLN A 31 -1.14 21.50 11.83
C GLN A 31 0.19 22.24 12.14
N TYR A 32 1.07 22.40 11.15
CA TYR A 32 2.36 23.07 11.26
C TYR A 32 2.36 24.44 10.54
N GLU A 33 1.18 25.01 10.32
CA GLU A 33 0.99 26.34 9.72
C GLU A 33 1.51 26.46 8.27
N ARG A 34 1.70 25.34 7.56
CA ARG A 34 1.99 25.38 6.12
C ARG A 34 0.69 25.62 5.37
N GLU A 35 0.65 26.69 4.59
CA GLU A 35 -0.48 27.01 3.72
C GLU A 35 -0.65 25.95 2.62
N LEU A 36 -1.84 25.38 2.53
CA LEU A 36 -2.22 24.40 1.49
C LEU A 36 -2.96 25.07 0.31
N GLY A 37 -3.61 26.20 0.57
CA GLY A 37 -4.33 27.01 -0.41
C GLY A 37 -5.66 27.52 0.13
N THR A 38 -6.57 27.91 -0.75
CA THR A 38 -7.93 28.37 -0.40
C THR A 38 -8.96 27.32 -0.78
N VAL A 39 -9.88 27.02 0.13
CA VAL A 39 -11.03 26.13 -0.12
C VAL A 39 -12.03 26.84 -1.04
N THR A 40 -12.36 26.24 -2.18
CA THR A 40 -13.22 26.85 -3.22
C THR A 40 -14.47 26.06 -3.58
N GLN A 41 -14.61 24.84 -3.06
CA GLN A 41 -15.85 24.06 -3.10
C GLN A 41 -15.95 23.26 -1.81
N VAL A 42 -17.14 23.22 -1.23
CA VAL A 42 -17.45 22.41 -0.06
C VAL A 42 -18.68 21.56 -0.38
N TYR A 43 -18.51 20.24 -0.37
CA TYR A 43 -19.61 19.29 -0.37
C TYR A 43 -19.67 18.70 1.03
N ASN A 44 -20.70 19.04 1.79
CA ASN A 44 -20.88 18.56 3.16
C ASN A 44 -22.34 18.14 3.33
N ASN A 45 -22.58 16.83 3.23
CA ASN A 45 -23.91 16.24 3.24
C ASN A 45 -24.12 15.33 4.45
N THR A 46 -23.75 15.84 5.63
CA THR A 46 -23.88 15.15 6.93
C THR A 46 -25.32 14.76 7.29
N THR A 47 -26.33 15.29 6.60
CA THR A 47 -27.75 14.93 6.77
C THR A 47 -28.32 14.06 5.65
N GLY A 48 -27.52 13.77 4.61
CA GLY A 48 -27.88 12.96 3.45
C GLY A 48 -27.00 11.73 3.34
N ALA A 49 -26.18 11.64 2.29
CA ALA A 49 -25.35 10.47 2.05
C ALA A 49 -24.05 10.45 2.88
N GLY A 50 -23.71 11.54 3.58
CA GLY A 50 -22.60 11.61 4.53
C GLY A 50 -21.27 12.10 3.95
N GLU A 51 -21.19 12.40 2.65
CA GLU A 51 -19.94 12.82 2.02
C GLU A 51 -19.47 14.20 2.49
N GLN A 52 -18.15 14.30 2.68
CA GLN A 52 -17.45 15.54 3.02
C GLN A 52 -16.22 15.68 2.12
N VAL A 53 -16.34 16.51 1.08
CA VAL A 53 -15.32 16.69 0.04
C VAL A 53 -15.02 18.16 -0.16
N TYR A 54 -13.72 18.49 -0.24
CA TYR A 54 -13.25 19.87 -0.29
C TYR A 54 -12.27 20.04 -1.45
N ALA A 55 -12.48 21.07 -2.27
CA ALA A 55 -11.52 21.48 -3.29
C ALA A 55 -10.68 22.65 -2.78
N VAL A 56 -9.36 22.54 -2.91
CA VAL A 56 -8.38 23.54 -2.49
C VAL A 56 -7.52 23.94 -3.68
N VAL A 57 -7.37 25.24 -3.91
CA VAL A 57 -6.53 25.81 -4.97
C VAL A 57 -5.58 26.86 -4.42
N LYS A 58 -4.42 27.02 -5.05
CA LYS A 58 -3.41 28.01 -4.63
C LYS A 58 -3.87 29.46 -4.83
N ASN A 59 -4.60 29.74 -5.91
CA ASN A 59 -5.10 31.08 -6.23
C ASN A 59 -6.61 31.03 -6.49
N PRO A 60 -7.47 31.40 -5.52
CA PRO A 60 -8.92 31.33 -5.69
C PRO A 60 -9.46 32.34 -6.72
N ASN A 61 -8.70 33.39 -7.04
CA ASN A 61 -9.09 34.42 -8.02
C ASN A 61 -8.73 34.04 -9.46
N GLU A 62 -8.00 32.94 -9.67
CA GLU A 62 -7.67 32.45 -11.00
C GLU A 62 -8.92 31.90 -11.69
N LYS A 63 -9.06 32.17 -13.00
CA LYS A 63 -10.17 31.61 -13.78
C LYS A 63 -10.06 30.08 -13.77
N ALA A 64 -11.20 29.40 -13.61
CA ALA A 64 -11.22 27.96 -13.38
C ALA A 64 -10.59 27.13 -14.52
N ASP A 65 -10.62 27.63 -15.76
CA ASP A 65 -9.95 27.02 -16.92
C ASP A 65 -8.42 27.24 -16.95
N LYS A 66 -7.90 28.12 -16.10
CA LYS A 66 -6.46 28.41 -15.95
C LYS A 66 -5.83 27.75 -14.74
N VAL A 67 -6.64 27.30 -13.78
CA VAL A 67 -6.16 26.54 -12.63
C VAL A 67 -5.44 25.27 -13.09
N GLN A 68 -4.18 25.14 -12.69
CA GLN A 68 -3.31 24.03 -13.10
C GLN A 68 -3.42 22.82 -12.17
N GLU A 69 -3.67 23.06 -10.88
CA GLU A 69 -3.69 22.02 -9.84
C GLU A 69 -4.85 22.28 -8.87
N VAL A 70 -5.55 21.21 -8.52
CA VAL A 70 -6.57 21.20 -7.46
C VAL A 70 -6.22 20.09 -6.50
N THR A 71 -6.15 20.41 -5.21
CA THR A 71 -6.08 19.43 -4.13
C THR A 71 -7.50 19.12 -3.69
N VAL A 72 -7.86 17.83 -3.66
CA VAL A 72 -9.17 17.36 -3.21
C VAL A 72 -8.99 16.55 -1.93
N LEU A 73 -9.61 17.01 -0.85
CA LEU A 73 -9.61 16.33 0.45
C LEU A 73 -10.96 15.63 0.65
N PHE A 74 -10.93 14.34 0.93
CA PHE A 74 -12.09 13.55 1.34
C PHE A 74 -11.99 13.31 2.84
N ARG A 75 -12.87 13.93 3.64
CA ARG A 75 -12.79 13.85 5.09
C ARG A 75 -13.29 12.50 5.59
N GLY A 76 -12.55 11.89 6.51
CA GLY A 76 -13.03 10.75 7.30
C GLY A 76 -14.23 11.07 8.19
N SER A 77 -14.79 10.05 8.82
CA SER A 77 -15.98 10.15 9.67
C SER A 77 -15.75 11.18 10.79
N THR A 78 -16.76 11.99 11.14
CA THR A 78 -16.71 13.11 12.12
C THR A 78 -16.43 12.73 13.57
N GLY A 79 -16.14 11.46 13.85
CA GLY A 79 -15.70 10.97 15.16
C GLY A 79 -14.51 11.69 15.82
N PRO A 80 -13.45 12.16 15.10
CA PRO A 80 -12.25 12.77 15.69
C PRO A 80 -12.53 14.02 16.54
N ASP A 81 -13.58 14.78 16.24
CA ASP A 81 -13.86 16.08 16.87
C ASP A 81 -14.44 15.93 18.31
N HIS A 82 -14.84 14.72 18.72
CA HIS A 82 -15.48 14.44 20.01
C HIS A 82 -14.68 13.50 20.93
N PHE A 83 -13.39 13.27 20.66
CA PHE A 83 -12.61 12.17 21.25
C PHE A 83 -12.11 12.30 22.70
N TRP A 84 -12.35 13.40 23.42
CA TRP A 84 -11.59 13.63 24.65
C TRP A 84 -12.09 12.90 25.90
N GLU A 85 -13.27 12.26 25.89
CA GLU A 85 -13.81 11.59 27.07
C GLU A 85 -14.40 10.20 26.78
N GLU A 86 -13.68 9.20 27.30
CA GLU A 86 -14.14 7.87 27.73
C GLU A 86 -14.49 6.77 26.69
N THR A 87 -13.64 5.74 26.73
CA THR A 87 -13.89 4.29 26.52
C THR A 87 -13.90 3.70 25.11
N ALA A 88 -12.92 2.81 24.91
CA ALA A 88 -12.62 2.00 23.76
C ALA A 88 -13.55 0.78 23.61
N ASP A 89 -14.87 0.96 23.62
CA ASP A 89 -15.81 -0.15 23.41
C ASP A 89 -15.80 -0.66 21.94
N PHE A 90 -14.70 -0.40 21.23
CA PHE A 90 -14.44 -0.19 19.81
C PHE A 90 -14.94 1.19 19.36
N TRP A 91 -14.49 1.71 18.23
CA TRP A 91 -15.21 2.71 17.46
C TRP A 91 -16.65 2.14 17.17
N ASN A 92 -17.56 2.15 18.16
CA ASN A 92 -18.59 1.12 18.35
C ASN A 92 -19.93 1.36 17.66
N ASP A 93 -19.97 2.34 16.78
CA ASP A 93 -20.96 2.41 15.70
C ASP A 93 -20.28 2.54 14.33
N TRP A 94 -18.93 2.53 14.27
CA TRP A 94 -18.03 2.89 13.17
C TRP A 94 -18.55 3.90 12.10
N ALA A 95 -19.58 4.69 12.39
CA ALA A 95 -20.53 5.29 11.42
C ALA A 95 -21.27 4.22 10.58
N GLU A 96 -22.61 4.16 10.66
CA GLU A 96 -23.44 3.09 10.08
C GLU A 96 -23.04 2.68 8.64
N ASN A 97 -22.65 3.64 7.80
CA ASN A 97 -22.22 3.40 6.42
C ASN A 97 -20.91 2.62 6.32
N ASP A 98 -19.96 2.88 7.21
CA ASP A 98 -18.59 2.36 7.17
C ASP A 98 -18.57 0.91 7.68
N ALA A 99 -19.36 0.62 8.72
CA ALA A 99 -19.58 -0.73 9.21
C ALA A 99 -20.26 -1.60 8.13
N VAL A 100 -21.22 -1.05 7.38
CA VAL A 100 -21.86 -1.73 6.26
C VAL A 100 -20.85 -2.08 5.17
N ILE A 101 -19.97 -1.15 4.78
CA ILE A 101 -19.00 -1.40 3.72
C ILE A 101 -17.86 -2.31 4.18
N ALA A 102 -17.35 -2.16 5.40
CA ALA A 102 -16.38 -3.08 5.99
C ALA A 102 -16.92 -4.51 6.02
N LYS A 103 -18.18 -4.69 6.44
CA LYS A 103 -18.88 -5.98 6.37
C LYS A 103 -18.96 -6.51 4.94
N ARG A 104 -19.31 -5.68 3.95
CA ARG A 104 -19.33 -6.08 2.53
C ARG A 104 -17.94 -6.55 2.08
N ILE A 105 -16.88 -5.83 2.43
CA ILE A 105 -15.48 -6.18 2.08
C ILE A 105 -15.08 -7.51 2.74
N MET A 106 -15.36 -7.68 4.03
CA MET A 106 -14.99 -8.91 4.78
C MET A 106 -15.74 -10.14 4.28
N LEU A 107 -17.03 -10.01 3.93
CA LEU A 107 -17.84 -11.11 3.39
C LEU A 107 -17.44 -11.48 1.95
N GLN A 108 -16.79 -10.56 1.23
CA GLN A 108 -16.45 -10.73 -0.18
C GLN A 108 -15.11 -11.48 -0.33
N LYS A 109 -15.14 -12.81 -0.35
CA LYS A 109 -13.93 -13.65 -0.50
C LYS A 109 -13.22 -13.51 -1.85
N ASP A 110 -13.97 -13.27 -2.92
CA ASP A 110 -13.42 -13.08 -4.27
C ASP A 110 -13.81 -11.70 -4.80
N PRO A 111 -13.05 -11.05 -5.69
CA PRO A 111 -13.46 -9.76 -6.26
C PRO A 111 -14.88 -9.80 -6.84
N SER A 112 -15.69 -8.81 -6.50
CA SER A 112 -17.08 -8.73 -6.93
C SER A 112 -17.21 -8.55 -8.45
N TYR A 113 -18.24 -9.14 -9.05
CA TYR A 113 -18.62 -8.90 -10.44
C TYR A 113 -19.49 -7.65 -10.62
N GLN A 114 -19.97 -7.06 -9.53
CA GLN A 114 -20.82 -5.88 -9.50
C GLN A 114 -20.28 -4.87 -8.51
N ASP A 115 -20.59 -3.59 -8.73
CA ASP A 115 -20.33 -2.53 -7.77
C ASP A 115 -21.19 -2.74 -6.50
N LYS A 116 -20.53 -2.89 -5.35
CA LYS A 116 -21.17 -3.04 -4.03
C LYS A 116 -20.90 -1.84 -3.11
N SER A 117 -20.62 -0.67 -3.67
CA SER A 117 -20.43 0.59 -2.94
C SER A 117 -21.70 1.08 -2.22
N THR A 118 -21.52 1.99 -1.27
CA THR A 118 -22.60 2.70 -0.56
C THR A 118 -22.96 3.99 -1.29
N GLU A 119 -24.07 4.63 -0.90
CA GLU A 119 -24.46 5.92 -1.48
C GLU A 119 -23.49 7.05 -1.11
N GLN A 120 -22.82 6.95 0.04
CA GLN A 120 -21.77 7.90 0.43
C GLN A 120 -20.62 7.91 -0.58
N LEU A 121 -20.04 6.73 -0.86
CA LEU A 121 -18.98 6.61 -1.86
C LEU A 121 -19.40 7.17 -3.23
N LYS A 122 -20.64 6.90 -3.64
CA LYS A 122 -21.20 7.44 -4.89
C LYS A 122 -21.38 8.95 -4.86
N ALA A 123 -21.76 9.52 -3.71
CA ALA A 123 -21.88 10.95 -3.55
C ALA A 123 -20.50 11.64 -3.60
N SER A 124 -19.49 11.07 -2.93
CA SER A 124 -18.08 11.49 -3.02
C SER A 124 -17.57 11.47 -4.47
N ALA A 125 -17.93 10.42 -5.24
CA ALA A 125 -17.58 10.34 -6.65
C ALA A 125 -18.24 11.42 -7.53
N ARG A 126 -19.48 11.82 -7.19
CA ARG A 126 -20.16 12.95 -7.85
C ARG A 126 -19.46 14.27 -7.52
N ALA A 127 -19.15 14.50 -6.24
CA ALA A 127 -18.42 15.69 -5.81
C ALA A 127 -17.06 15.83 -6.53
N LEU A 128 -16.29 14.74 -6.67
CA LEU A 128 -15.04 14.76 -7.43
C LEU A 128 -15.27 15.14 -8.90
N LYS A 129 -16.29 14.58 -9.55
CA LYS A 129 -16.63 14.91 -10.94
C LYS A 129 -17.02 16.38 -11.10
N ASP A 130 -17.85 16.89 -10.21
CA ASP A 130 -18.27 18.30 -10.21
C ASP A 130 -17.06 19.24 -10.03
N ILE A 131 -16.10 18.88 -9.15
CA ILE A 131 -14.83 19.61 -9.00
C ILE A 131 -14.01 19.58 -10.30
N MET A 132 -13.90 18.41 -10.92
CA MET A 132 -13.15 18.25 -12.17
C MET A 132 -13.80 18.99 -13.35
N GLU A 133 -15.12 19.12 -13.35
CA GLU A 133 -15.89 19.92 -14.31
C GLU A 133 -15.69 21.43 -14.09
N LYS A 134 -15.71 21.89 -12.83
CA LYS A 134 -15.39 23.29 -12.48
C LYS A 134 -14.00 23.68 -12.96
N TYR A 135 -13.01 22.79 -12.77
CA TYR A 135 -11.61 23.03 -13.13
C TYR A 135 -11.15 22.14 -14.29
N PRO A 136 -11.58 22.36 -15.55
CA PRO A 136 -11.48 21.38 -16.62
C PRO A 136 -10.04 21.01 -17.05
N ASN A 137 -9.07 21.89 -16.80
CA ASN A 137 -7.67 21.69 -17.20
C ASN A 137 -6.74 21.29 -16.04
N ALA A 138 -7.26 21.27 -14.80
CA ALA A 138 -6.43 21.05 -13.64
C ALA A 138 -6.00 19.58 -13.50
N LYS A 139 -4.77 19.38 -13.07
CA LYS A 139 -4.32 18.14 -12.45
C LYS A 139 -4.90 18.03 -11.04
N ILE A 140 -5.25 16.82 -10.63
CA ILE A 140 -5.95 16.55 -9.38
C ILE A 140 -5.04 15.77 -8.45
N ASN A 141 -4.82 16.31 -7.25
CA ASN A 141 -4.14 15.65 -6.15
C ASN A 141 -5.18 15.23 -5.10
N VAL A 142 -5.30 13.94 -4.84
CA VAL A 142 -6.35 13.38 -3.99
C VAL A 142 -5.79 12.99 -2.63
N TYR A 143 -6.46 13.36 -1.55
CA TYR A 143 -6.09 12.96 -0.21
C TYR A 143 -7.31 12.49 0.58
N GLY A 144 -7.08 11.55 1.50
CA GLY A 144 -8.12 11.15 2.45
C GLY A 144 -7.58 10.22 3.52
N HIS A 145 -8.14 10.33 4.72
CA HIS A 145 -7.84 9.47 5.85
C HIS A 145 -9.10 8.69 6.28
N SER A 146 -8.93 7.49 6.85
CA SER A 146 -10.04 6.67 7.37
C SER A 146 -11.12 6.41 6.29
N LEU A 147 -12.39 6.73 6.55
CA LEU A 147 -13.46 6.68 5.55
C LEU A 147 -13.18 7.53 4.31
N GLY A 148 -12.55 8.69 4.47
CA GLY A 148 -12.15 9.58 3.39
C GLY A 148 -11.23 8.90 2.37
N SER A 149 -10.40 7.96 2.83
CA SER A 149 -9.60 7.10 1.94
C SER A 149 -10.49 6.19 1.09
N MET A 150 -11.57 5.61 1.62
CA MET A 150 -12.51 4.80 0.84
C MET A 150 -13.27 5.64 -0.18
N ASP A 151 -13.73 6.82 0.24
CA ASP A 151 -14.37 7.82 -0.62
C ASP A 151 -13.46 8.20 -1.80
N ALA A 152 -12.18 8.49 -1.51
CA ALA A 152 -11.17 8.77 -2.52
C ALA A 152 -10.95 7.59 -3.48
N GLN A 153 -10.77 6.38 -2.96
CA GLN A 153 -10.57 5.16 -3.75
C GLN A 153 -11.74 4.94 -4.73
N TYR A 154 -12.98 5.06 -4.25
CA TYR A 154 -14.16 4.85 -5.09
C TYR A 154 -14.34 5.99 -6.09
N SER A 155 -14.12 7.23 -5.66
CA SER A 155 -14.22 8.39 -6.52
C SER A 155 -13.30 8.30 -7.72
N MET A 156 -12.05 7.85 -7.51
CA MET A 156 -11.12 7.55 -8.61
C MET A 156 -11.59 6.38 -9.48
N ALA A 157 -12.12 5.30 -8.88
CA ALA A 157 -12.63 4.15 -9.61
C ALA A 157 -13.85 4.45 -10.50
N ALA A 158 -14.61 5.48 -10.16
CA ALA A 158 -15.82 5.91 -10.88
C ALA A 158 -15.55 6.91 -12.02
N LEU A 159 -14.29 7.29 -12.26
CA LEU A 159 -13.91 8.24 -13.32
C LEU A 159 -13.92 7.61 -14.72
N GLN A 160 -14.13 8.46 -15.72
CA GLN A 160 -13.94 8.10 -17.13
C GLN A 160 -12.46 8.13 -17.54
N ALA A 161 -12.13 7.54 -18.69
CA ALA A 161 -10.74 7.35 -19.13
C ALA A 161 -9.98 8.66 -19.41
N ASP A 162 -10.66 9.74 -19.76
CA ASP A 162 -10.10 11.08 -19.93
C ASP A 162 -9.93 11.80 -18.58
N GLN A 163 -10.90 11.63 -17.68
CA GLN A 163 -10.87 12.16 -16.32
C GLN A 163 -9.73 11.51 -15.50
N VAL A 164 -9.61 10.19 -15.52
CA VAL A 164 -8.61 9.47 -14.70
C VAL A 164 -7.17 9.89 -15.04
N LYS A 165 -6.88 10.28 -16.29
CA LYS A 165 -5.57 10.83 -16.71
C LYS A 165 -5.20 12.15 -16.03
N ARG A 166 -6.19 12.86 -15.48
CA ARG A 166 -5.98 14.11 -14.72
C ARG A 166 -5.64 13.86 -13.25
N ILE A 167 -5.84 12.66 -12.72
CA ILE A 167 -5.28 12.29 -11.41
C ILE A 167 -3.76 12.28 -11.53
N GLN A 168 -3.14 13.22 -10.80
CA GLN A 168 -1.70 13.38 -10.73
C GLN A 168 -1.14 12.40 -9.69
N GLN A 169 -1.65 12.50 -8.46
CA GLN A 169 -1.24 11.69 -7.32
C GLN A 169 -2.44 11.52 -6.38
N ALA A 170 -2.46 10.43 -5.63
CA ALA A 170 -3.37 10.23 -4.52
C ALA A 170 -2.61 9.71 -3.31
N TYR A 171 -2.84 10.27 -2.13
CA TYR A 171 -2.26 9.84 -0.86
C TYR A 171 -3.38 9.54 0.12
N ILE A 172 -3.57 8.26 0.43
CA ILE A 172 -4.66 7.80 1.28
C ILE A 172 -4.09 7.00 2.46
N TYR A 173 -4.66 7.22 3.64
CA TYR A 173 -4.08 6.76 4.91
C TYR A 173 -5.12 6.05 5.77
N ASN A 174 -4.74 4.91 6.34
CA ASN A 174 -5.51 4.16 7.35
C ASN A 174 -6.99 3.89 7.02
N GLY A 175 -7.33 3.86 5.73
CA GLY A 175 -8.68 3.48 5.27
C GLY A 175 -8.75 2.02 4.81
N PRO A 176 -9.90 1.34 4.94
CA PRO A 176 -10.14 0.03 4.33
C PRO A 176 -9.86 0.02 2.82
N ASP A 177 -9.47 -1.14 2.29
CA ASP A 177 -9.28 -1.33 0.84
C ASP A 177 -10.58 -1.80 0.19
N ILE A 178 -11.06 -1.04 -0.80
CA ILE A 178 -12.35 -1.33 -1.45
C ILE A 178 -12.23 -2.18 -2.72
N TYR A 179 -11.04 -2.60 -3.14
CA TYR A 179 -10.82 -3.21 -4.45
C TYR A 179 -11.74 -4.40 -4.72
N ARG A 180 -12.00 -5.20 -3.69
CA ARG A 180 -12.83 -6.42 -3.77
C ARG A 180 -14.32 -6.15 -3.97
N ILE A 181 -14.81 -4.96 -3.63
CA ILE A 181 -16.23 -4.60 -3.79
C ILE A 181 -16.51 -3.78 -5.06
N LEU A 182 -15.47 -3.36 -5.78
CA LEU A 182 -15.59 -2.69 -7.07
C LEU A 182 -16.11 -3.65 -8.16
N SER A 183 -16.67 -3.11 -9.25
CA SER A 183 -16.91 -3.86 -10.48
C SER A 183 -15.60 -4.13 -11.24
N PRO A 184 -15.58 -5.06 -12.22
CA PRO A 184 -14.43 -5.26 -13.09
C PRO A 184 -13.98 -3.99 -13.83
N GLU A 185 -14.92 -3.13 -14.26
CA GLU A 185 -14.65 -1.87 -14.95
C GLU A 185 -13.99 -0.86 -14.01
N GLN A 186 -14.54 -0.71 -12.81
CA GLN A 186 -13.98 0.16 -11.76
C GLN A 186 -12.56 -0.26 -11.37
N ARG A 187 -12.30 -1.57 -11.25
CA ARG A 187 -10.94 -2.08 -11.00
C ARG A 187 -9.97 -1.70 -12.11
N LYS A 188 -10.37 -1.84 -13.38
CA LYS A 188 -9.54 -1.43 -14.52
C LYS A 188 -9.17 0.06 -14.45
N VAL A 189 -10.08 0.91 -13.99
CA VAL A 189 -9.81 2.35 -13.82
C VAL A 189 -8.70 2.57 -12.78
N VAL A 190 -8.84 2.06 -11.56
CA VAL A 190 -7.79 2.25 -10.53
C VAL A 190 -6.50 1.52 -10.85
N ASP A 191 -6.54 0.38 -11.53
CA ASP A 191 -5.34 -0.34 -11.98
C ASP A 191 -4.58 0.44 -13.06
N SER A 192 -5.26 1.24 -13.89
CA SER A 192 -4.62 2.09 -14.91
C SER A 192 -3.81 3.26 -14.34
N ILE A 193 -4.03 3.63 -13.08
CA ILE A 193 -3.29 4.68 -12.37
C ILE A 193 -2.68 4.16 -11.06
N LYS A 194 -2.46 2.84 -10.95
CA LYS A 194 -2.03 2.19 -9.71
C LYS A 194 -0.80 2.84 -9.08
N THR A 195 0.20 3.19 -9.91
CA THR A 195 1.46 3.82 -9.50
C THR A 195 1.32 5.25 -8.98
N ARG A 196 0.16 5.88 -9.19
CA ARG A 196 -0.14 7.25 -8.73
C ARG A 196 -0.92 7.27 -7.42
N ILE A 197 -1.41 6.12 -6.95
CA ILE A 197 -2.20 6.01 -5.73
C ILE A 197 -1.31 5.38 -4.65
N HIS A 198 -0.96 6.15 -3.63
CA HIS A 198 -0.15 5.73 -2.50
C HIS A 198 -1.06 5.45 -1.30
N ASN A 199 -1.19 4.17 -0.96
CA ASN A 199 -2.14 3.68 0.01
C ASN A 199 -1.42 3.17 1.27
N TYR A 200 -1.33 4.03 2.28
CA TYR A 200 -0.65 3.72 3.54
C TYR A 200 -1.60 3.03 4.51
N ALA A 201 -1.19 1.86 5.01
CA ALA A 201 -1.95 1.08 5.98
C ALA A 201 -1.05 0.67 7.14
N ASP A 202 -1.51 0.91 8.36
CA ASP A 202 -0.82 0.50 9.57
C ASP A 202 -1.30 -0.88 10.04
N PRO A 203 -0.45 -1.92 10.04
CA PRO A 203 -0.87 -3.26 10.49
C PRO A 203 -1.32 -3.35 11.94
N ASP A 204 -0.92 -2.39 12.79
CA ASP A 204 -1.43 -2.29 14.16
C ASP A 204 -2.79 -1.57 14.23
N ASP A 205 -3.26 -0.93 13.14
CA ASP A 205 -4.62 -0.40 12.98
C ASP A 205 -5.55 -1.44 12.30
N PRO A 206 -6.50 -2.05 13.04
CA PRO A 206 -7.40 -3.06 12.49
C PRO A 206 -8.26 -2.57 11.31
N ILE A 207 -8.55 -1.27 11.23
CA ILE A 207 -9.40 -0.70 10.18
C ILE A 207 -8.65 -0.57 8.88
N SER A 208 -7.41 -0.07 8.95
CA SER A 208 -6.53 -0.06 7.79
C SER A 208 -6.33 -1.48 7.23
N MET A 209 -6.48 -2.53 8.03
CA MET A 209 -6.30 -3.90 7.57
C MET A 209 -7.54 -4.53 6.92
N VAL A 210 -8.70 -3.86 6.96
CA VAL A 210 -9.92 -4.35 6.30
C VAL A 210 -9.72 -4.39 4.78
N GLY A 211 -9.92 -5.58 4.20
CA GLY A 211 -9.77 -5.82 2.76
C GLY A 211 -8.34 -6.13 2.30
N ARG A 212 -7.36 -6.12 3.21
CA ARG A 212 -5.95 -6.33 2.89
C ARG A 212 -5.44 -7.71 3.31
N ASP A 213 -4.39 -8.12 2.63
CA ASP A 213 -3.57 -9.29 2.94
C ASP A 213 -2.11 -8.85 2.82
N MET A 214 -1.38 -8.84 3.94
CA MET A 214 0.01 -8.37 3.98
C MET A 214 0.92 -9.13 3.03
N VAL A 215 0.63 -10.41 2.78
CA VAL A 215 1.42 -11.24 1.86
C VAL A 215 1.23 -10.78 0.42
N LYS A 216 0.01 -10.36 0.05
CA LYS A 216 -0.33 -9.91 -1.30
C LYS A 216 0.13 -8.48 -1.60
N GLY A 217 0.32 -7.64 -0.59
CA GLY A 217 0.71 -6.25 -0.79
C GLY A 217 -0.28 -5.50 -1.67
N SER A 218 0.20 -5.02 -2.82
CA SER A 218 -0.59 -4.26 -3.79
C SER A 218 -1.39 -5.14 -4.77
N ILE A 219 -1.24 -6.47 -4.72
CA ILE A 219 -1.99 -7.40 -5.57
C ILE A 219 -3.44 -7.44 -5.10
N GLY A 220 -4.35 -7.00 -5.98
CA GLY A 220 -5.78 -6.97 -5.66
C GLY A 220 -6.17 -5.88 -4.67
N SER A 221 -5.42 -4.78 -4.64
CA SER A 221 -5.62 -3.61 -3.80
C SER A 221 -5.73 -2.34 -4.64
N VAL A 222 -6.33 -1.28 -4.11
CA VAL A 222 -6.34 0.05 -4.76
C VAL A 222 -5.01 0.74 -4.52
N GLY A 223 -4.26 0.96 -5.61
CA GLY A 223 -2.96 1.63 -5.59
C GLY A 223 -1.77 0.76 -5.16
N LEU A 224 -0.66 1.44 -4.90
CA LEU A 224 0.54 0.91 -4.23
C LEU A 224 0.28 0.92 -2.72
N VAL A 225 0.21 -0.25 -2.11
CA VAL A 225 0.04 -0.40 -0.66
C VAL A 225 1.40 -0.25 0.02
N TYR A 226 1.46 0.52 1.10
CA TYR A 226 2.62 0.69 1.96
C TYR A 226 2.23 0.34 3.39
N TYR A 227 2.72 -0.79 3.90
CA TYR A 227 2.51 -1.15 5.30
C TYR A 227 3.45 -0.35 6.19
N VAL A 228 2.91 0.41 7.13
CA VAL A 228 3.68 1.32 7.99
C VAL A 228 4.35 0.54 9.12
N ASP A 229 5.61 0.88 9.41
CA ASP A 229 6.36 0.41 10.58
C ASP A 229 6.18 1.44 11.71
N SER A 230 5.06 1.31 12.41
CA SER A 230 4.58 2.21 13.46
C SER A 230 5.00 1.76 14.87
N THR A 231 4.93 2.67 15.84
CA THR A 231 4.88 2.32 17.25
C THR A 231 3.46 2.01 17.67
N LYS A 232 3.33 1.06 18.60
CA LYS A 232 2.05 0.72 19.21
C LYS A 232 1.53 1.88 20.04
N GLU A 233 0.30 2.26 19.74
CA GLU A 233 -0.52 3.21 20.48
C GLU A 233 -1.82 2.51 20.95
N ASP A 234 -2.68 3.24 21.65
CA ASP A 234 -4.07 2.78 21.77
C ASP A 234 -4.77 2.82 20.41
N PHE A 235 -5.87 2.08 20.31
CA PHE A 235 -6.61 1.88 19.06
C PHE A 235 -6.97 3.18 18.31
N VAL A 236 -7.37 4.22 19.03
CA VAL A 236 -7.77 5.50 18.42
C VAL A 236 -6.53 6.19 17.88
N ASN A 237 -5.49 6.30 18.71
CA ASN A 237 -4.29 6.98 18.33
C ASN A 237 -3.55 6.26 17.19
N GLN A 238 -3.60 4.93 17.17
CA GLN A 238 -3.08 4.11 16.07
C GLN A 238 -3.78 4.43 14.76
N HIS A 239 -5.12 4.45 14.77
CA HIS A 239 -5.91 4.79 13.59
C HIS A 239 -5.62 6.21 13.11
N MET A 240 -5.52 7.18 14.02
CA MET A 240 -5.18 8.57 13.74
C MET A 240 -3.70 8.79 13.37
N THR A 241 -2.95 7.74 13.04
CA THR A 241 -1.56 7.77 12.55
C THR A 241 -0.53 8.27 13.56
N TYR A 242 -0.88 8.37 14.85
CA TYR A 242 0.06 8.85 15.87
C TYR A 242 1.23 7.89 16.14
N GLY A 243 1.04 6.61 15.81
CA GLY A 243 2.12 5.61 15.82
C GLY A 243 3.11 5.75 14.64
N TYR A 244 2.82 6.57 13.62
CA TYR A 244 3.68 6.65 12.44
C TYR A 244 5.05 7.22 12.80
N GLN A 245 6.08 6.74 12.10
CA GLN A 245 7.46 7.19 12.31
C GLN A 245 8.10 7.64 11.01
N LEU A 246 9.07 8.56 11.12
CA LEU A 246 9.92 8.96 10.01
C LEU A 246 11.25 8.22 10.04
N ASP A 247 11.73 7.84 8.87
CA ASP A 247 13.10 7.40 8.67
C ASP A 247 14.07 8.59 8.74
N LYS A 248 15.38 8.30 8.67
CA LYS A 248 16.44 9.32 8.67
C LYS A 248 16.36 10.32 7.51
N ASN A 249 15.58 10.03 6.47
CA ASN A 249 15.38 10.87 5.29
C ASN A 249 14.06 11.64 5.34
N GLY A 250 13.29 11.54 6.42
CA GLY A 250 11.99 12.20 6.56
C GLY A 250 10.86 11.52 5.78
N LYS A 251 10.99 10.24 5.41
CA LYS A 251 9.92 9.44 4.81
C LYS A 251 9.24 8.57 5.86
N ILE A 252 7.95 8.26 5.70
CA ILE A 252 7.25 7.31 6.56
C ILE A 252 8.00 5.97 6.56
N LYS A 253 8.31 5.45 7.74
CA LYS A 253 8.89 4.11 7.91
C LYS A 253 7.87 3.08 7.44
N ILE A 254 8.29 2.22 6.53
CA ILE A 254 7.47 1.12 6.01
C ILE A 254 8.07 -0.20 6.47
N LEU A 255 7.20 -1.16 6.79
CA LEU A 255 7.63 -2.53 6.98
C LEU A 255 8.21 -3.02 5.66
N SER A 256 9.47 -3.42 5.70
CA SER A 256 10.09 -4.16 4.61
C SER A 256 9.55 -5.58 4.60
N ASN A 257 8.26 -5.75 4.31
CA ASN A 257 7.78 -7.04 3.85
C ASN A 257 8.17 -7.17 2.37
N THR A 258 8.84 -8.26 2.05
CA THR A 258 9.64 -8.32 0.83
C THR A 258 8.79 -8.56 -0.42
N SER A 259 7.51 -8.92 -0.29
CA SER A 259 6.59 -8.93 -1.41
C SER A 259 6.12 -7.53 -1.80
N THR A 260 5.78 -6.64 -0.85
CA THR A 260 5.10 -5.38 -1.21
C THR A 260 6.07 -4.32 -1.74
N VAL A 261 7.21 -4.12 -1.08
CA VAL A 261 8.17 -3.07 -1.50
C VAL A 261 8.76 -3.38 -2.86
N ILE A 262 9.19 -4.63 -3.08
CA ILE A 262 9.79 -5.06 -4.34
C ILE A 262 8.75 -5.08 -5.46
N TYR A 263 7.52 -5.50 -5.18
CA TYR A 263 6.45 -5.46 -6.17
C TYR A 263 6.05 -4.03 -6.54
N ASN A 264 6.01 -3.10 -5.58
CA ASN A 264 5.77 -1.68 -5.85
C ASN A 264 6.87 -1.08 -6.73
N ASP A 265 8.13 -1.40 -6.45
CA ASP A 265 9.25 -0.96 -7.27
C ASP A 265 9.17 -1.51 -8.71
N TYR A 266 8.82 -2.80 -8.86
CA TYR A 266 8.52 -3.40 -10.17
C TYR A 266 7.41 -2.65 -10.92
N LEU A 267 6.29 -2.35 -10.24
CA LEU A 267 5.18 -1.61 -10.84
C LEU A 267 5.60 -0.20 -11.30
N LEU A 268 6.39 0.51 -10.50
CA LEU A 268 6.92 1.83 -10.84
C LEU A 268 7.88 1.76 -12.05
N GLN A 269 8.77 0.78 -12.08
CA GLN A 269 9.66 0.56 -13.23
C GLN A 269 8.86 0.22 -14.51
N MET A 270 7.80 -0.59 -14.39
CA MET A 270 6.93 -0.94 -15.51
C MET A 270 6.08 0.23 -16.02
N ASP A 271 5.68 1.16 -15.15
CA ASP A 271 5.00 2.39 -15.54
C ASP A 271 5.95 3.32 -16.31
N ASN A 272 7.19 3.48 -15.83
CA ASN A 272 8.24 4.19 -16.57
C ASN A 272 8.54 3.55 -17.93
N TYR A 273 8.60 2.21 -17.99
CA TYR A 273 8.71 1.46 -19.25
C TYR A 273 7.53 1.76 -20.19
N THR A 274 6.31 1.85 -19.66
CA THR A 274 5.12 2.14 -20.46
C THR A 274 5.18 3.55 -21.05
N LEU A 275 5.60 4.55 -20.26
CA LEU A 275 5.83 5.92 -20.75
C LEU A 275 6.91 5.97 -21.83
N LEU A 276 7.99 5.21 -21.66
CA LEU A 276 9.06 5.09 -22.65
C LEU A 276 8.54 4.49 -23.95
N LYS A 277 7.77 3.41 -23.84
CA LYS A 277 7.13 2.71 -24.96
C LYS A 277 6.16 3.62 -25.72
N GLU A 278 5.41 4.47 -25.03
CA GLU A 278 4.53 5.46 -25.65
C GLU A 278 5.34 6.54 -26.39
N LYS A 279 6.41 7.08 -25.80
CA LYS A 279 7.28 8.07 -26.44
C LYS A 279 7.94 7.55 -27.72
N LEU A 280 8.34 6.28 -27.73
CA LEU A 280 8.94 5.63 -28.91
C LEU A 280 7.91 5.17 -29.94
N SER A 281 6.60 5.32 -29.69
CA SER A 281 5.56 4.84 -30.61
C SER A 281 5.27 5.78 -31.76
N GLU A 282 5.83 7.00 -31.76
CA GLU A 282 5.63 7.99 -32.82
C GLU A 282 6.14 7.47 -34.18
N GLY A 283 5.20 7.10 -35.07
CA GLY A 283 5.51 6.53 -36.38
C GLY A 283 5.64 5.00 -36.43
N GLY A 284 5.41 4.32 -35.31
CA GLY A 284 5.58 2.87 -35.15
C GLY A 284 7.03 2.49 -34.80
N TYR A 285 7.22 1.32 -34.20
CA TYR A 285 8.54 0.91 -33.71
C TYR A 285 9.46 0.40 -34.82
N THR A 286 10.69 0.90 -34.83
CA THR A 286 11.82 0.28 -35.53
C THR A 286 12.22 -1.05 -34.87
N LYS A 287 12.99 -1.88 -35.58
CA LYS A 287 13.48 -3.16 -35.02
C LYS A 287 14.39 -2.93 -33.81
N GLU A 288 15.17 -1.86 -33.84
CA GLU A 288 16.08 -1.47 -32.79
C GLU A 288 15.33 -0.97 -31.54
N GLU A 289 14.24 -0.21 -31.72
CA GLU A 289 13.36 0.21 -30.60
C GLU A 289 12.61 -0.97 -30.00
N GLN A 290 12.12 -1.91 -30.81
CA GLN A 290 11.52 -3.16 -30.30
C GLN A 290 12.54 -3.93 -29.47
N LEU A 291 13.76 -4.13 -29.98
CA LEU A 291 14.81 -4.82 -29.25
C LEU A 291 15.19 -4.09 -27.95
N PHE A 292 15.19 -2.76 -27.95
CA PHE A 292 15.38 -1.95 -26.75
C PHE A 292 14.28 -2.17 -25.73
N LEU A 293 13.02 -2.03 -26.13
CA LEU A 293 11.86 -2.21 -25.26
C LEU A 293 11.81 -3.64 -24.70
N ASP A 294 12.08 -4.65 -25.51
CA ASP A 294 12.16 -6.04 -25.06
C ASP A 294 13.30 -6.22 -24.05
N SER A 295 14.45 -5.57 -24.27
CA SER A 295 15.60 -5.61 -23.34
C SER A 295 15.30 -4.94 -22.00
N GLU A 296 14.66 -3.78 -22.01
CA GLU A 296 14.28 -3.07 -20.78
C GLU A 296 13.22 -3.87 -20.00
N GLN A 297 12.18 -4.34 -20.68
CA GLN A 297 11.13 -5.14 -20.04
C GLN A 297 11.70 -6.44 -19.44
N ALA A 298 12.52 -7.17 -20.19
CA ALA A 298 13.17 -8.39 -19.71
C ALA A 298 14.11 -8.10 -18.53
N GLY A 299 14.88 -7.01 -18.60
CA GLY A 299 15.77 -6.59 -17.53
C GLY A 299 15.03 -6.27 -16.22
N ILE A 300 13.97 -5.46 -16.31
CA ILE A 300 13.11 -5.07 -15.16
C ILE A 300 12.49 -6.33 -14.53
N ALA A 301 11.88 -7.20 -15.35
CA ALA A 301 11.21 -8.40 -14.87
C ALA A 301 12.19 -9.39 -14.22
N ALA A 302 13.33 -9.65 -14.87
CA ALA A 302 14.31 -10.60 -14.36
C ALA A 302 14.98 -10.12 -13.06
N ALA A 303 15.33 -8.83 -12.97
CA ALA A 303 15.87 -8.24 -11.74
C ALA A 303 14.87 -8.30 -10.58
N SER A 304 13.59 -7.99 -10.85
CA SER A 304 12.54 -7.98 -9.83
C SER A 304 12.26 -9.39 -9.29
N ILE A 305 12.15 -10.40 -10.17
CA ILE A 305 11.92 -11.80 -9.77
C ILE A 305 13.11 -12.35 -8.97
N SER A 306 14.34 -12.05 -9.40
CA SER A 306 15.57 -12.41 -8.69
C SER A 306 15.58 -11.85 -7.27
N LEU A 307 15.27 -10.56 -7.12
CA LEU A 307 15.20 -9.90 -5.81
C LEU A 307 14.07 -10.49 -4.93
N MET A 308 12.87 -10.68 -5.48
CA MET A 308 11.76 -11.32 -4.75
C MET A 308 12.11 -12.73 -4.26
N SER A 309 12.80 -13.52 -5.10
CA SER A 309 13.18 -14.89 -4.74
C SER A 309 14.26 -14.94 -3.64
N THR A 310 15.22 -14.01 -3.68
CA THR A 310 16.29 -13.86 -2.68
C THR A 310 15.69 -13.51 -1.32
N GLU A 311 14.82 -12.52 -1.30
CA GLU A 311 14.16 -12.09 -0.07
C GLU A 311 13.15 -13.14 0.44
N GLY A 312 12.40 -13.78 -0.46
CA GLY A 312 11.47 -14.86 -0.10
C GLY A 312 12.18 -16.03 0.57
N LYS A 313 13.37 -16.40 0.09
CA LYS A 313 14.24 -17.39 0.75
C LYS A 313 14.64 -16.94 2.15
N SER A 314 15.08 -15.69 2.31
CA SER A 314 15.49 -15.13 3.60
C SER A 314 14.38 -15.27 4.64
N ILE A 315 13.14 -14.91 4.28
CA ILE A 315 11.97 -15.04 5.14
C ILE A 315 11.68 -16.51 5.49
N ILE A 316 11.58 -17.38 4.49
CA ILE A 316 11.25 -18.81 4.72
C ILE A 316 12.31 -19.46 5.62
N LYS A 317 13.58 -19.10 5.44
CA LYS A 317 14.67 -19.57 6.29
C LYS A 317 14.53 -19.06 7.73
N SER A 318 14.22 -17.77 7.93
CA SER A 318 13.99 -17.22 9.27
C SER A 318 12.86 -17.96 10.00
N ILE A 319 11.71 -18.16 9.33
CA ILE A 319 10.57 -18.89 9.89
C ILE A 319 10.98 -20.31 10.30
N ARG A 320 11.74 -21.01 9.45
CA ARG A 320 12.25 -22.36 9.75
C ARG A 320 13.17 -22.34 10.95
N ASP A 321 14.12 -21.41 11.00
CA ASP A 321 15.11 -21.33 12.07
C ASP A 321 14.46 -20.95 13.42
N GLU A 322 13.49 -20.04 13.41
CA GLU A 322 12.68 -19.68 14.59
C GLU A 322 11.86 -20.89 15.09
N ALA A 323 11.18 -21.61 14.19
CA ALA A 323 10.40 -22.79 14.57
C ALA A 323 11.28 -23.91 15.18
N VAL A 324 12.47 -24.13 14.61
CA VAL A 324 13.45 -25.08 15.15
C VAL A 324 13.98 -24.62 16.51
N GLU A 325 14.25 -23.33 16.68
CA GLU A 325 14.72 -22.78 17.96
C GLU A 325 13.66 -22.90 19.06
N ASP A 326 12.38 -22.64 18.75
CA ASP A 326 11.30 -22.83 19.71
C ASP A 326 11.12 -24.30 20.08
N ALA A 327 11.23 -25.22 19.12
CA ALA A 327 11.26 -26.66 19.42
C ALA A 327 12.48 -27.06 20.26
N ARG A 328 13.65 -26.43 20.05
CA ARG A 328 14.83 -26.65 20.90
C ARG A 328 14.59 -26.22 22.34
N LYS A 329 13.90 -25.09 22.56
CA LYS A 329 13.52 -24.63 23.91
C LYS A 329 12.58 -25.62 24.60
N VAL A 330 11.55 -26.11 23.89
CA VAL A 330 10.62 -27.14 24.40
C VAL A 330 11.38 -28.44 24.68
N PHE A 331 12.27 -28.85 23.78
CA PHE A 331 13.07 -30.06 23.96
C PHE A 331 14.03 -29.95 25.17
N ALA A 332 14.60 -28.77 25.41
CA ALA A 332 15.46 -28.51 26.57
C ALA A 332 14.68 -28.47 27.90
N SER A 333 13.41 -28.06 27.89
CA SER A 333 12.59 -27.96 29.11
C SER A 333 12.28 -29.31 29.75
N ARG A 334 12.51 -30.43 29.06
CA ARG A 334 12.37 -31.79 29.62
C ARG A 334 13.27 -32.08 30.82
N ARG A 335 14.28 -31.23 31.08
CA ARG A 335 15.15 -31.31 32.27
C ARG A 335 14.67 -30.43 33.44
N GLN A 336 13.62 -29.62 33.26
CA GLN A 336 13.13 -28.69 34.27
C GLN A 336 12.16 -29.38 35.23
N VAL A 337 12.63 -29.65 36.45
CA VAL A 337 11.83 -30.32 37.49
C VAL A 337 10.79 -29.36 38.10
N PRO A 338 9.46 -29.60 37.96
CA PRO A 338 8.45 -28.75 38.57
C PRO A 338 8.50 -28.82 40.09
N TRP A 339 8.10 -27.71 40.73
CA TRP A 339 8.05 -27.62 42.18
C TRP A 339 7.13 -28.69 42.77
N GLY A 340 7.62 -29.41 43.79
CA GLY A 340 6.90 -30.52 44.44
C GLY A 340 7.24 -31.91 43.91
N PHE A 341 8.01 -32.04 42.82
CA PHE A 341 8.54 -33.33 42.35
C PHE A 341 9.93 -33.61 42.95
N ILE A 342 10.20 -34.88 43.25
CA ILE A 342 11.48 -35.35 43.83
C ILE A 342 12.40 -36.02 42.80
N LEU A 343 12.08 -35.90 41.51
CA LEU A 343 12.88 -36.46 40.42
C LEU A 343 14.15 -35.63 40.19
N SER A 344 15.25 -36.28 39.82
CA SER A 344 16.40 -35.62 39.22
C SER A 344 16.08 -35.13 37.79
N PRO A 345 16.81 -34.12 37.26
CA PRO A 345 16.66 -33.68 35.87
C PRO A 345 16.75 -34.82 34.84
N SER A 346 17.58 -35.84 35.10
CA SER A 346 17.73 -37.00 34.22
C SER A 346 16.55 -37.96 34.30
N GLU A 347 16.00 -38.21 35.49
CA GLU A 347 14.80 -39.03 35.64
C GLU A 347 13.59 -38.37 34.97
N MET A 348 13.49 -37.05 35.08
CA MET A 348 12.46 -36.30 34.37
C MET A 348 12.62 -36.34 32.85
N GLU A 349 13.83 -36.13 32.36
CA GLU A 349 14.12 -36.22 30.92
C GLU A 349 13.74 -37.61 30.39
N ASN A 350 14.10 -38.68 31.10
CA ASN A 350 13.73 -40.05 30.74
C ASN A 350 12.21 -40.25 30.74
N ALA A 351 11.49 -39.74 31.74
CA ALA A 351 10.02 -39.83 31.78
C ALA A 351 9.37 -39.13 30.58
N TYR A 352 9.87 -37.95 30.18
CA TYR A 352 9.40 -37.27 28.98
C TYR A 352 9.73 -38.04 27.70
N ILE A 353 10.92 -38.64 27.60
CA ILE A 353 11.31 -39.50 26.47
C ILE A 353 10.42 -40.72 26.37
N GLU A 354 10.14 -41.40 27.49
CA GLU A 354 9.21 -42.55 27.55
C GLU A 354 7.79 -42.14 27.15
N GLY A 355 7.37 -40.93 27.52
CA GLY A 355 6.12 -40.31 27.06
C GLY A 355 6.14 -39.89 25.58
N GLY A 356 7.25 -40.07 24.87
CA GLY A 356 7.37 -39.82 23.44
C GLY A 356 7.99 -38.47 23.07
N ALA A 357 8.51 -37.67 24.00
CA ALA A 357 9.19 -36.41 23.71
C ALA A 357 10.67 -36.62 23.36
N THR A 358 10.91 -37.19 22.19
CA THR A 358 12.24 -37.43 21.60
C THR A 358 12.63 -36.31 20.62
N TYR A 359 13.88 -36.31 20.16
CA TYR A 359 14.34 -35.36 19.14
C TYR A 359 13.47 -35.45 17.88
N GLU A 360 13.23 -36.68 17.40
CA GLU A 360 12.48 -36.98 16.18
C GLU A 360 11.05 -36.45 16.24
N THR A 361 10.43 -36.50 17.42
CA THR A 361 9.05 -36.05 17.64
C THR A 361 8.90 -34.55 17.95
N THR A 362 10.01 -33.85 18.23
CA THR A 362 9.99 -32.43 18.59
C THR A 362 10.69 -31.58 17.54
N ILE A 363 12.02 -31.68 17.44
CA ILE A 363 12.83 -30.89 16.50
C ILE A 363 12.78 -31.55 15.11
N GLY A 364 13.01 -32.87 15.05
CA GLY A 364 13.11 -33.61 13.80
C GLY A 364 11.85 -33.57 12.93
N VAL A 365 10.66 -33.48 13.54
CA VAL A 365 9.40 -33.32 12.79
C VAL A 365 9.31 -31.97 12.08
N ILE A 366 9.81 -30.89 12.71
CA ILE A 366 9.85 -29.55 12.12
C ILE A 366 10.89 -29.51 11.01
N GLU A 367 12.11 -30.01 11.26
CA GLU A 367 13.18 -30.08 10.26
C GLU A 367 12.72 -30.88 9.03
N LYS A 368 12.12 -32.06 9.24
CA LYS A 368 11.59 -32.89 8.16
C LYS A 368 10.50 -32.20 7.33
N LEU A 369 9.71 -31.31 7.95
CA LEU A 369 8.65 -30.56 7.27
C LEU A 369 9.21 -29.36 6.51
N LEU A 370 10.12 -28.59 7.11
CA LEU A 370 10.54 -27.28 6.61
C LEU A 370 11.83 -27.30 5.79
N ASP A 371 12.75 -28.23 6.05
CA ASP A 371 14.01 -28.31 5.29
C ASP A 371 13.77 -28.53 3.79
N PRO A 372 12.85 -29.42 3.35
CA PRO A 372 12.54 -29.55 1.93
C PRO A 372 11.95 -28.27 1.31
N VAL A 373 11.26 -27.43 2.10
CA VAL A 373 10.73 -26.14 1.65
C VAL A 373 11.87 -25.14 1.48
N VAL A 374 12.82 -25.10 2.42
CA VAL A 374 14.04 -24.28 2.35
C VAL A 374 14.91 -24.68 1.14
N ASP A 375 15.06 -25.96 0.88
CA ASP A 375 15.79 -26.46 -0.29
C ASP A 375 15.12 -26.04 -1.59
N LYS A 376 13.79 -26.18 -1.67
CA LYS A 376 13.02 -25.79 -2.84
C LYS A 376 13.11 -24.29 -3.12
N ILE A 377 12.99 -23.43 -2.11
CA ILE A 377 13.13 -21.98 -2.32
C ILE A 377 14.58 -21.60 -2.66
N SER A 378 15.57 -22.31 -2.11
CA SER A 378 16.98 -22.10 -2.45
C SER A 378 17.28 -22.42 -3.91
N GLN A 379 16.65 -23.47 -4.45
CA GLN A 379 16.76 -23.80 -5.88
C GLN A 379 16.03 -22.75 -6.75
N LEU A 380 14.83 -22.31 -6.34
CA LEU A 380 14.09 -21.26 -7.06
C LEU A 380 14.86 -19.93 -7.12
N GLU A 381 15.45 -19.51 -6.00
CA GLU A 381 16.31 -18.32 -5.95
C GLU A 381 17.47 -18.45 -6.94
N LYS A 382 18.17 -19.60 -6.93
CA LYS A 382 19.26 -19.85 -7.86
C LYS A 382 18.80 -19.75 -9.31
N ASP A 383 17.67 -20.38 -9.66
CA ASP A 383 17.13 -20.34 -11.02
C ASP A 383 16.78 -18.91 -11.45
N CYS A 384 16.26 -18.09 -10.54
CA CYS A 384 15.92 -16.68 -10.80
C CYS A 384 17.18 -15.81 -10.97
N ILE A 385 18.20 -16.00 -10.14
CA ILE A 385 19.50 -15.31 -10.25
C ILE A 385 20.19 -15.69 -11.57
N ASP A 386 20.15 -16.98 -11.94
CA ASP A 386 20.71 -17.46 -13.20
C ASP A 386 19.97 -16.87 -14.40
N LEU A 387 18.63 -16.76 -14.34
CA LEU A 387 17.81 -16.11 -15.37
C LEU A 387 18.16 -14.62 -15.53
N GLU A 388 18.26 -13.87 -14.43
CA GLU A 388 18.69 -12.47 -14.44
C GLU A 388 20.08 -12.32 -15.05
N THR A 389 21.02 -13.15 -14.61
CA THR A 389 22.40 -13.14 -15.10
C THR A 389 22.48 -13.42 -16.60
N GLN A 390 21.74 -14.42 -17.08
CA GLN A 390 21.69 -14.76 -18.50
C GLN A 390 21.05 -13.66 -19.33
N THR A 391 19.96 -13.07 -18.84
CA THR A 391 19.27 -11.94 -19.49
C THR A 391 20.23 -10.75 -19.65
N LYS A 392 20.89 -10.33 -18.55
CA LYS A 392 21.86 -9.23 -18.57
C LYS A 392 23.04 -9.51 -19.50
N LYS A 393 23.61 -10.73 -19.45
CA LYS A 393 24.71 -11.13 -20.35
C LYS A 393 24.30 -11.11 -21.82
N GLY A 394 23.09 -11.58 -22.13
CA GLY A 394 22.55 -11.57 -23.49
C GLY A 394 22.42 -10.17 -24.05
N ILE A 395 21.81 -9.26 -23.28
CA ILE A 395 21.68 -7.84 -23.63
C ILE A 395 23.07 -7.22 -23.81
N GLN A 396 23.96 -7.37 -22.83
CA GLN A 396 25.30 -6.78 -22.86
C GLN A 396 26.11 -7.24 -24.07
N LYS A 397 26.12 -8.55 -24.37
CA LYS A 397 26.83 -9.10 -25.54
C LYS A 397 26.35 -8.48 -26.85
N LYS A 398 25.03 -8.24 -26.98
CA LYS A 398 24.45 -7.58 -28.15
C LYS A 398 24.93 -6.13 -28.27
N LEU A 399 24.96 -5.38 -27.17
CA LEU A 399 25.42 -3.99 -27.15
C LEU A 399 26.94 -3.84 -27.36
N GLU A 400 27.74 -4.80 -26.89
CA GLU A 400 29.20 -4.81 -27.14
C GLU A 400 29.54 -5.06 -28.61
N THR A 401 28.72 -5.86 -29.29
CA THR A 401 28.91 -6.20 -30.71
C THR A 401 28.39 -5.10 -31.65
N ASP A 402 27.45 -4.27 -31.19
CA ASP A 402 26.75 -3.26 -31.98
C ASP A 402 26.83 -1.88 -31.29
N LYS A 403 27.91 -1.14 -31.57
CA LYS A 403 28.18 0.15 -30.91
C LYS A 403 27.15 1.22 -31.25
N GLU A 404 26.56 1.18 -32.45
CA GLU A 404 25.51 2.11 -32.85
C GLU A 404 24.24 1.85 -32.04
N LEU A 405 23.83 0.58 -31.93
CA LEU A 405 22.71 0.18 -31.09
C LEU A 405 22.93 0.54 -29.61
N ALA A 406 24.16 0.37 -29.11
CA ALA A 406 24.52 0.76 -27.75
C ALA A 406 24.43 2.27 -27.49
N GLU A 407 24.71 3.10 -28.50
CA GLU A 407 24.47 4.54 -28.42
C GLU A 407 22.97 4.86 -28.45
N LYS A 408 22.19 4.21 -29.34
CA LYS A 408 20.72 4.38 -29.39
C LYS A 408 20.05 4.00 -28.07
N PHE A 409 20.41 2.88 -27.45
CA PHE A 409 19.94 2.49 -26.12
C PHE A 409 20.24 3.59 -25.07
N ARG A 410 21.45 4.16 -25.09
CA ARG A 410 21.83 5.25 -24.17
C ARG A 410 21.05 6.54 -24.43
N GLN A 411 20.63 6.81 -25.66
CA GLN A 411 19.77 7.94 -25.99
C GLN A 411 18.32 7.69 -25.52
N TRP A 412 17.76 6.52 -25.81
CA TRP A 412 16.38 6.19 -25.44
C TRP A 412 16.17 6.09 -23.93
N LYS A 413 17.15 5.59 -23.17
CA LYS A 413 17.11 5.61 -21.69
C LYS A 413 16.98 7.01 -21.07
N LYS A 414 17.28 8.08 -21.83
CA LYS A 414 17.15 9.47 -21.35
C LYS A 414 15.78 10.08 -21.66
N LEU A 415 14.89 9.35 -22.33
CA LEU A 415 13.54 9.82 -22.65
C LEU A 415 12.60 9.72 -21.46
N THR A 416 12.93 8.92 -20.45
CA THR A 416 12.29 8.86 -19.13
C THR A 416 13.16 9.55 -18.12
#